data_AF-A0A925MFC1-F1
#
_entry.id   AF-A0A925MFC1-F1
#
_cell.length_a   1.000
_cell.length_b   1.000
_cell.length_c   1.000
_cell.angle_alpha   90.00
_cell.angle_beta   90.00
_cell.angle_gamma   90.00
#
_symmetry.space_group_name_H-M   'P 1'
#
loop_
_entity.id
_entity.type
_entity.pdbx_description
1 polymer ?
#
loop_
_entity_poly.entity_id
_entity_poly.type
_entity_poly.pdbx_seq_one_letter_code
_entity_poly.pdbx_strand_id
1 'polypeptide(L)'
;MRRSLFVLLTLASLAVPAIAGGGKQVRYVDIHPIPRSEGGGICYIEGRHVHLFDADRIQYRDHHGASYFVGDPVAYGYDGPRHAYKGHHPIHVSVVVDHEPIDAHDDEYCYLSGPHYHAFAPPEGPEFKREGDVYFYVAEPPSVYVEARPTLMKIDAVYEPIVYTRPVVEVEAPVGWIGARAEFMVPAVVVAPRAVIAPPRAGVTVHVPVPS
;
A
#
# COMPACT_ATOMS: atom_id res chain seq x y z
N MET A 1 -1.83 3.88 84.38
CA MET A 1 -1.37 5.10 83.66
C MET A 1 -0.51 4.66 82.49
N ARG A 2 -0.85 5.12 81.26
CA ARG A 2 0.01 5.42 80.10
C ARG A 2 1.03 4.37 79.61
N ARG A 3 1.24 4.09 78.32
CA ARG A 3 0.73 4.61 77.05
C ARG A 3 1.30 3.67 75.97
N SER A 4 0.45 3.23 75.04
CA SER A 4 0.88 2.56 73.80
C SER A 4 1.85 3.44 73.01
N LEU A 5 2.99 2.89 72.58
CA LEU A 5 3.91 3.56 71.68
C LEU A 5 3.66 3.02 70.26
N PHE A 6 2.90 3.79 69.47
CA PHE A 6 2.92 3.69 68.02
C PHE A 6 4.18 4.39 67.52
N VAL A 7 5.03 3.70 66.76
CA VAL A 7 6.06 4.33 65.93
C VAL A 7 5.69 4.06 64.48
N LEU A 8 5.34 5.14 63.78
CA LEU A 8 5.04 5.20 62.36
C LEU A 8 6.23 4.68 61.54
N LEU A 9 6.00 3.71 60.65
CA LEU A 9 6.85 3.48 59.50
C LEU A 9 6.55 4.57 58.45
N THR A 10 7.47 5.51 58.27
CA THR A 10 7.48 6.42 57.12
C THR A 10 8.09 5.70 55.91
N LEU A 11 7.24 5.18 55.02
CA LEU A 11 7.67 4.80 53.68
C LEU A 11 8.06 6.08 52.91
N ALA A 12 9.35 6.28 52.72
CA ALA A 12 9.86 7.28 51.78
C ALA A 12 9.60 6.77 50.35
N SER A 13 8.49 7.21 49.76
CA SER A 13 8.18 7.01 48.35
C SER A 13 9.22 7.74 47.50
N LEU A 14 10.17 7.00 46.92
CA LEU A 14 11.02 7.46 45.83
C LEU A 14 10.13 7.73 44.62
N ALA A 15 9.67 8.98 44.48
CA ALA A 15 9.05 9.46 43.26
C ALA A 15 10.15 9.59 42.19
N VAL A 16 10.34 8.53 41.41
CA VAL A 16 11.10 8.62 40.16
C VAL A 16 10.28 9.53 39.23
N PRO A 17 10.82 10.66 38.73
CA PRO A 17 10.12 11.42 37.73
C PRO A 17 9.98 10.52 36.50
N ALA A 18 8.75 10.17 36.15
CA ALA A 18 8.46 9.61 34.84
C ALA A 18 8.94 10.65 33.82
N ILE A 19 10.01 10.34 33.10
CA ILE A 19 10.38 11.09 31.91
C ILE A 19 9.19 10.89 30.96
N ALA A 20 8.34 11.91 30.88
CA ALA A 20 7.30 11.96 29.86
C ALA A 20 8.01 12.12 28.52
N GLY A 21 8.44 10.98 27.95
CA GLY A 21 8.76 10.85 26.54
C GLY A 21 7.46 10.97 25.76
N GLY A 22 6.91 12.19 25.71
CA GLY A 22 5.70 12.50 24.97
C GLY A 22 6.02 12.50 23.48
N GLY A 23 6.11 11.30 22.89
CA GLY A 23 6.10 11.17 21.43
C GLY A 23 4.87 11.87 20.87
N LYS A 24 5.04 12.61 19.77
CA LYS A 24 3.92 13.26 19.08
C LYS A 24 2.92 12.17 18.69
N GLN A 25 1.69 12.27 19.20
CA GLN A 25 0.62 11.38 18.77
C GLN A 25 0.19 11.74 17.35
N VAL A 26 0.16 10.74 16.49
CA VAL A 26 -0.28 10.83 15.10
C VAL A 26 -1.57 10.06 14.99
N ARG A 27 -2.59 10.70 14.42
CA ARG A 27 -3.92 10.11 14.25
C ARG A 27 -3.97 9.31 12.96
N TYR A 28 -4.56 8.14 13.04
CA TYR A 28 -4.83 7.25 11.92
C TYR A 28 -6.30 6.87 11.88
N VAL A 29 -6.73 6.36 10.75
CA VAL A 29 -8.04 5.74 10.54
C VAL A 29 -7.87 4.62 9.52
N ASP A 30 -8.70 3.61 9.65
CA ASP A 30 -8.64 2.35 8.91
C ASP A 30 -7.35 1.55 9.13
N ILE A 31 -7.33 0.33 8.58
CA ILE A 31 -6.18 -0.55 8.57
C ILE A 31 -5.01 0.12 7.83
N HIS A 32 -3.80 -0.03 8.36
CA HIS A 32 -2.62 0.52 7.71
C HIS A 32 -1.32 -0.20 8.12
N PRO A 33 -0.25 -0.08 7.30
CA PRO A 33 1.06 -0.57 7.67
C PRO A 33 1.61 0.09 8.95
N ILE A 34 2.34 -0.70 9.73
CA ILE A 34 3.21 -0.21 10.79
C ILE A 34 4.61 -0.05 10.19
N PRO A 35 5.31 1.09 10.40
CA PRO A 35 6.67 1.25 9.90
C PRO A 35 7.59 0.13 10.36
N ARG A 36 8.54 -0.29 9.51
CA ARG A 36 9.49 -1.37 9.86
C ARG A 36 10.31 -1.06 11.12
N SER A 37 10.59 0.23 11.39
CA SER A 37 11.28 0.67 12.61
C SER A 37 10.48 0.41 13.89
N GLU A 38 9.16 0.27 13.76
CA GLU A 38 8.20 0.09 14.86
C GLU A 38 7.69 -1.36 14.96
N GLY A 39 8.36 -2.30 14.29
CA GLY A 39 8.03 -3.73 14.30
C GLY A 39 7.40 -4.26 13.01
N GLY A 40 6.95 -3.37 12.11
CA GLY A 40 6.34 -3.77 10.84
C GLY A 40 4.96 -4.43 10.98
N GLY A 41 4.45 -4.95 9.87
CA GLY A 41 3.13 -5.59 9.80
C GLY A 41 1.99 -4.59 9.57
N ILE A 42 0.79 -4.96 10.01
CA ILE A 42 -0.44 -4.20 9.81
C ILE A 42 -1.08 -3.87 11.17
N CYS A 43 -1.55 -2.64 11.31
CA CYS A 43 -2.55 -2.29 12.30
C CYS A 43 -3.93 -2.58 11.71
N TYR A 44 -4.73 -3.42 12.38
CA TYR A 44 -6.06 -3.84 11.93
C TYR A 44 -7.21 -3.02 12.57
N ILE A 45 -6.91 -1.86 13.15
CA ILE A 45 -7.93 -1.02 13.78
C ILE A 45 -8.62 -0.19 12.71
N GLU A 46 -9.85 -0.56 12.36
CA GLU A 46 -10.66 0.11 11.33
C GLU A 46 -11.07 1.54 11.77
N GLY A 47 -11.38 1.73 13.06
CA GLY A 47 -11.77 3.03 13.61
C GLY A 47 -10.60 4.02 13.75
N ARG A 48 -10.94 5.29 14.03
CA ARG A 48 -9.94 6.33 14.37
C ARG A 48 -9.11 5.92 15.59
N HIS A 49 -7.78 5.97 15.46
CA HIS A 49 -6.85 5.61 16.53
C HIS A 49 -5.55 6.43 16.45
N VAL A 50 -4.60 6.20 17.36
CA VAL A 50 -3.34 6.97 17.44
C VAL A 50 -2.12 6.08 17.60
N HIS A 51 -1.01 6.53 17.01
CA HIS A 51 0.33 5.96 17.19
C HIS A 51 1.34 7.04 17.56
N LEU A 52 2.54 6.63 17.99
CA LEU A 52 3.67 7.54 18.29
C LEU A 52 4.64 7.69 17.10
N PHE A 53 4.28 7.14 15.94
CA PHE A 53 5.07 7.19 14.70
C PHE A 53 4.32 7.91 13.59
N ASP A 54 5.07 8.58 12.72
CA ASP A 54 4.55 9.41 11.64
C ASP A 54 4.10 8.59 10.42
N ALA A 55 3.09 9.13 9.73
CA ALA A 55 2.63 8.69 8.42
C ALA A 55 3.37 9.48 7.34
N ASP A 56 3.99 8.80 6.37
CA ASP A 56 4.57 9.48 5.21
C ASP A 56 3.47 9.98 4.26
N ARG A 57 3.73 11.07 3.56
CA ARG A 57 2.71 11.70 2.69
C ARG A 57 2.65 11.10 1.28
N ILE A 58 3.48 10.09 0.99
CA ILE A 58 3.42 9.35 -0.28
C ILE A 58 2.36 8.26 -0.17
N GLN A 59 2.37 7.48 0.90
CA GLN A 59 1.47 6.34 1.12
C GLN A 59 0.21 6.66 1.91
N TYR A 60 0.15 7.82 2.57
CA TYR A 60 -1.00 8.24 3.36
C TYR A 60 -1.59 9.56 2.87
N ARG A 61 -2.88 9.73 3.12
CA ARG A 61 -3.63 10.98 2.90
C ARG A 61 -4.24 11.47 4.19
N ASP A 62 -4.41 12.79 4.29
CA ASP A 62 -5.06 13.41 5.42
C ASP A 62 -6.57 13.44 5.19
N HIS A 63 -7.33 13.00 6.18
CA HIS A 63 -8.76 13.23 6.22
C HIS A 63 -9.16 13.69 7.62
N HIS A 64 -9.55 14.97 7.72
CA HIS A 64 -9.87 15.64 8.97
C HIS A 64 -8.80 15.45 10.06
N GLY A 65 -7.52 15.54 9.69
CA GLY A 65 -6.39 15.41 10.61
C GLY A 65 -6.07 13.98 11.05
N ALA A 66 -6.69 12.96 10.45
CA ALA A 66 -6.29 11.56 10.57
C ALA A 66 -5.66 11.08 9.26
N SER A 67 -4.59 10.28 9.36
CA SER A 67 -3.90 9.70 8.21
C SER A 67 -4.54 8.37 7.85
N TYR A 68 -4.93 8.18 6.60
CA TYR A 68 -5.40 6.89 6.10
C TYR A 68 -4.53 6.43 4.94
N PHE A 69 -4.44 5.11 4.77
CA PHE A 69 -3.51 4.48 3.84
C PHE A 69 -4.14 4.32 2.46
N VAL A 70 -3.43 4.71 1.42
CA VAL A 70 -3.89 4.63 0.01
C VAL A 70 -3.11 3.64 -0.83
N GLY A 71 -2.25 2.83 -0.20
CA GLY A 71 -1.43 1.86 -0.88
C GLY A 71 -2.02 0.45 -0.91
N ASP A 72 -1.19 -0.52 -1.31
CA ASP A 72 -1.47 -1.95 -1.27
C ASP A 72 -1.06 -2.54 0.10
N PRO A 73 -2.02 -2.90 0.96
CA PRO A 73 -1.71 -3.36 2.31
C PRO A 73 -1.11 -4.78 2.30
N VAL A 74 -1.28 -5.55 1.22
CA VAL A 74 -0.74 -6.91 1.11
C VAL A 74 0.80 -6.89 1.07
N ALA A 75 1.39 -5.80 0.55
CA ALA A 75 2.83 -5.59 0.58
C ALA A 75 3.42 -5.54 2.01
N TYR A 76 2.57 -5.29 3.00
CA TYR A 76 2.93 -5.16 4.42
C TYR A 76 2.39 -6.31 5.28
N GLY A 77 1.86 -7.36 4.64
CA GLY A 77 1.41 -8.58 5.31
C GLY A 77 -0.07 -8.61 5.64
N TYR A 78 -0.89 -7.75 5.04
CA TYR A 78 -2.35 -7.83 5.19
C TYR A 78 -2.90 -9.14 4.58
N ASP A 79 -3.71 -9.82 5.38
CA ASP A 79 -4.30 -11.13 5.10
C ASP A 79 -5.84 -11.14 5.17
N GLY A 80 -6.47 -9.97 5.34
CA GLY A 80 -7.92 -9.81 5.36
C GLY A 80 -8.57 -9.77 3.97
N PRO A 81 -9.88 -9.43 3.92
CA PRO A 81 -10.61 -9.23 2.66
C PRO A 81 -9.91 -8.23 1.74
N ARG A 82 -9.75 -8.57 0.45
CA ARG A 82 -9.02 -7.72 -0.49
C ARG A 82 -9.66 -7.73 -1.88
N HIS A 83 -9.56 -6.60 -2.54
CA HIS A 83 -10.14 -6.33 -3.86
C HIS A 83 -9.04 -5.91 -4.81
N ALA A 84 -8.99 -6.51 -6.00
CA ALA A 84 -7.93 -6.22 -6.97
C ALA A 84 -8.31 -5.01 -7.83
N TYR A 85 -7.36 -4.11 -8.00
CA TYR A 85 -7.46 -2.94 -8.87
C TYR A 85 -6.33 -2.98 -9.89
N LYS A 86 -6.53 -2.33 -11.04
CA LYS A 86 -5.52 -2.20 -12.10
C LYS A 86 -5.22 -0.74 -12.42
N GLY A 87 -4.01 -0.30 -12.06
CA GLY A 87 -3.53 1.05 -12.30
C GLY A 87 -4.19 2.06 -11.37
N HIS A 88 -3.97 3.35 -11.64
CA HIS A 88 -4.41 4.40 -10.75
C HIS A 88 -5.94 4.50 -10.71
N HIS A 89 -6.50 4.99 -9.60
CA HIS A 89 -7.93 5.17 -9.44
C HIS A 89 -8.25 6.08 -8.25
N PRO A 90 -9.45 6.68 -8.19
CA PRO A 90 -9.92 7.34 -6.99
C PRO A 90 -10.11 6.33 -5.85
N ILE A 91 -9.91 6.81 -4.63
CA ILE A 91 -10.34 6.19 -3.39
C ILE A 91 -11.34 7.16 -2.80
N HIS A 92 -12.60 6.76 -2.83
CA HIS A 92 -13.66 7.52 -2.19
C HIS A 92 -13.48 7.37 -0.69
N VAL A 93 -13.27 8.48 0.03
CA VAL A 93 -13.00 8.43 1.47
C VAL A 93 -14.11 7.68 2.23
N SER A 94 -15.35 7.77 1.75
CA SER A 94 -16.51 7.07 2.33
C SER A 94 -16.40 5.55 2.37
N VAL A 95 -15.55 4.92 1.55
CA VAL A 95 -15.31 3.46 1.60
C VAL A 95 -14.13 3.06 2.50
N VAL A 96 -13.44 4.04 3.08
CA VAL A 96 -12.25 3.86 3.94
C VAL A 96 -12.52 4.35 5.35
N VAL A 97 -13.17 5.51 5.47
CA VAL A 97 -13.51 6.15 6.72
C VAL A 97 -15.00 6.02 6.92
N ASP A 98 -15.40 5.01 7.68
CA ASP A 98 -16.77 4.93 8.17
C ASP A 98 -17.09 6.21 8.97
N HIS A 99 -18.33 6.71 8.78
CA HIS A 99 -19.00 7.77 9.55
C HIS A 99 -19.11 9.19 8.97
N GLU A 100 -18.66 9.47 7.75
CA GLU A 100 -18.96 10.76 7.10
C GLU A 100 -20.16 10.65 6.13
N PRO A 101 -20.99 11.70 5.99
CA PRO A 101 -22.05 11.74 4.98
C PRO A 101 -21.50 11.53 3.56
N ILE A 102 -22.12 10.62 2.79
CA ILE A 102 -21.72 10.20 1.42
C ILE A 102 -21.69 11.37 0.40
N ASP A 103 -22.28 12.51 0.75
CA ASP A 103 -22.38 13.73 -0.06
C ASP A 103 -21.14 14.64 -0.02
N ALA A 104 -20.12 14.32 0.78
CA ALA A 104 -18.78 14.88 0.60
C ALA A 104 -18.06 14.09 -0.51
N HIS A 105 -17.91 14.69 -1.69
CA HIS A 105 -17.08 14.18 -2.80
C HIS A 105 -15.57 14.27 -2.46
N ASP A 106 -15.19 13.75 -1.30
CA ASP A 106 -13.80 13.70 -0.85
C ASP A 106 -13.17 12.45 -1.48
N ASP A 107 -12.67 12.64 -2.69
CA ASP A 107 -11.87 11.65 -3.39
C ASP A 107 -10.39 11.94 -3.17
N GLU A 108 -9.66 10.93 -2.70
CA GLU A 108 -8.22 10.86 -2.91
C GLU A 108 -7.91 9.88 -4.02
N TYR A 109 -6.63 9.71 -4.34
CA TYR A 109 -6.22 8.85 -5.44
C TYR A 109 -5.09 7.90 -5.02
N CYS A 110 -5.25 6.64 -5.44
CA CYS A 110 -4.15 5.69 -5.52
C CYS A 110 -3.36 5.95 -6.81
N TYR A 111 -2.05 6.14 -6.66
CA TYR A 111 -1.12 6.37 -7.78
C TYR A 111 -0.20 5.15 -8.02
N LEU A 112 -0.58 3.98 -7.51
CA LEU A 112 0.20 2.75 -7.74
C LEU A 112 0.02 2.26 -9.17
N SER A 113 1.14 2.14 -9.88
CA SER A 113 1.16 1.54 -11.20
C SER A 113 0.86 0.05 -11.14
N GLY A 114 0.19 -0.45 -12.18
CA GLY A 114 -0.08 -1.89 -12.33
C GLY A 114 -1.12 -2.47 -11.35
N PRO A 115 -1.26 -3.81 -11.30
CA PRO A 115 -2.25 -4.47 -10.45
C PRO A 115 -1.91 -4.34 -8.97
N HIS A 116 -2.85 -4.02 -8.09
CA HIS A 116 -2.64 -3.98 -6.63
C HIS A 116 -3.93 -4.31 -5.88
N TYR A 117 -3.83 -4.48 -4.56
CA TYR A 117 -4.98 -4.74 -3.70
C TYR A 117 -5.36 -3.53 -2.83
N HIS A 118 -6.65 -3.42 -2.50
CA HIS A 118 -7.15 -2.62 -1.37
C HIS A 118 -8.03 -3.50 -0.46
N ALA A 119 -8.23 -3.08 0.80
CA ALA A 119 -9.10 -3.77 1.76
C ALA A 119 -10.61 -3.55 1.50
N PHE A 120 -10.93 -2.59 0.63
CA PHE A 120 -12.29 -2.18 0.27
C PHE A 120 -12.51 -2.33 -1.23
N ALA A 121 -13.78 -2.48 -1.61
CA ALA A 121 -14.24 -2.38 -2.99
C ALA A 121 -14.55 -0.90 -3.33
N PRO A 122 -14.53 -0.49 -4.61
CA PRO A 122 -15.03 0.84 -4.96
C PRO A 122 -16.55 0.87 -4.75
N PRO A 123 -17.14 2.05 -4.49
CA PRO A 123 -18.58 2.21 -4.48
C PRO A 123 -19.17 1.84 -5.85
N GLU A 124 -20.45 1.47 -5.87
CA GLU A 124 -21.14 1.21 -7.13
C GLU A 124 -21.25 2.50 -7.95
N GLY A 125 -20.77 2.47 -9.19
CA GLY A 125 -20.77 3.65 -10.04
C GLY A 125 -20.25 3.37 -11.45
N PRO A 126 -20.49 4.29 -12.40
CA PRO A 126 -20.06 4.12 -13.80
C PRO A 126 -18.55 4.31 -14.00
N GLU A 127 -17.85 4.84 -13.01
CA GLU A 127 -16.44 5.19 -13.10
C GLU A 127 -15.48 3.99 -12.96
N PHE A 128 -15.97 2.90 -12.38
CA PHE A 128 -15.28 1.63 -12.30
C PHE A 128 -15.97 0.58 -13.17
N LYS A 129 -15.19 -0.11 -14.01
CA LYS A 129 -15.60 -1.34 -14.66
C LYS A 129 -14.90 -2.52 -14.00
N ARG A 130 -15.63 -3.61 -13.82
CA ARG A 130 -15.08 -4.86 -13.32
C ARG A 130 -14.97 -5.86 -14.46
N GLU A 131 -13.77 -6.34 -14.72
CA GLU A 131 -13.52 -7.47 -15.63
C GLU A 131 -12.91 -8.61 -14.81
N GLY A 132 -13.56 -9.78 -14.81
CA GLY A 132 -13.25 -10.84 -13.84
C GLY A 132 -13.38 -10.34 -12.39
N ASP A 133 -12.29 -10.44 -11.62
CA ASP A 133 -12.21 -10.00 -10.22
C ASP A 133 -11.42 -8.70 -10.04
N VAL A 134 -11.19 -7.94 -11.12
CA VAL A 134 -10.33 -6.76 -11.12
C VAL A 134 -11.13 -5.51 -11.49
N TYR A 135 -10.97 -4.46 -10.70
CA TYR A 135 -11.53 -3.14 -10.94
C TYR A 135 -10.61 -2.27 -11.79
N PHE A 136 -11.18 -1.60 -12.78
CA PHE A 136 -10.52 -0.68 -13.70
C PHE A 136 -11.23 0.67 -13.63
N TYR A 137 -10.51 1.73 -13.33
CA TYR A 137 -11.04 3.08 -13.44
C TYR A 137 -11.07 3.52 -14.91
N VAL A 138 -12.25 3.98 -15.36
CA VAL A 138 -12.54 4.29 -16.77
C VAL A 138 -13.07 5.70 -17.00
N ALA A 139 -13.21 6.50 -15.94
CA ALA A 139 -13.63 7.89 -16.06
C ALA A 139 -12.44 8.83 -16.37
N GLU A 140 -12.76 10.09 -16.64
CA GLU A 140 -11.76 11.15 -16.82
C GLU A 140 -11.24 11.58 -15.45
N PRO A 141 -9.92 11.48 -15.18
CA PRO A 141 -9.37 11.98 -13.93
C PRO A 141 -9.49 13.52 -13.85
N PRO A 142 -9.80 14.09 -12.67
CA PRO A 142 -9.90 15.53 -12.51
C PRO A 142 -8.52 16.21 -12.55
N SER A 143 -8.48 17.52 -12.73
CA SER A 143 -7.22 18.29 -12.80
C SER A 143 -6.36 18.13 -11.54
N VAL A 144 -6.98 18.06 -10.36
CA VAL A 144 -6.28 17.87 -9.08
C VAL A 144 -5.44 16.58 -9.06
N TYR A 145 -5.93 15.53 -9.70
CA TYR A 145 -5.18 14.30 -9.88
C TYR A 145 -4.00 14.51 -10.83
N VAL A 146 -4.24 15.15 -11.98
CA VAL A 146 -3.21 15.40 -13.00
C VAL A 146 -2.06 16.23 -12.42
N GLU A 147 -2.38 17.24 -11.62
CA GLU A 147 -1.42 18.12 -10.96
C GLU A 147 -0.60 17.39 -9.88
N ALA A 148 -1.24 16.54 -9.07
CA ALA A 148 -0.57 15.84 -7.97
C ALA A 148 0.27 14.63 -8.45
N ARG A 149 -0.10 14.05 -9.60
CA ARG A 149 0.47 12.81 -10.14
C ARG A 149 2.00 12.76 -10.22
N PRO A 150 2.74 13.77 -10.73
CA PRO A 150 4.20 13.71 -10.80
C PRO A 150 4.88 13.54 -9.42
N THR A 151 4.22 14.01 -8.36
CA THR A 151 4.70 13.85 -6.99
C THR A 151 4.27 12.52 -6.39
N LEU A 152 3.01 12.14 -6.55
CA LEU A 152 2.43 10.99 -5.86
C LEU A 152 2.73 9.64 -6.52
N MET A 153 3.07 9.62 -7.82
CA MET A 153 3.62 8.42 -8.48
C MET A 153 4.95 7.92 -7.87
N LYS A 154 5.62 8.73 -7.04
CA LYS A 154 6.77 8.27 -6.25
C LYS A 154 6.42 7.12 -5.31
N ILE A 155 5.13 6.84 -5.09
CA ILE A 155 4.68 5.65 -4.39
C ILE A 155 5.23 4.37 -5.04
N ASP A 156 5.37 4.29 -6.36
CA ASP A 156 5.93 3.09 -7.02
C ASP A 156 7.35 2.76 -6.53
N ALA A 157 8.17 3.77 -6.27
CA ALA A 157 9.52 3.60 -5.73
C ALA A 157 9.53 3.07 -4.28
N VAL A 158 8.44 3.29 -3.54
CA VAL A 158 8.26 2.71 -2.19
C VAL A 158 8.00 1.21 -2.28
N TYR A 159 7.30 0.75 -3.33
CA TYR A 159 6.96 -0.66 -3.54
C TYR A 159 8.05 -1.44 -4.27
N GLU A 160 8.90 -0.80 -5.06
CA GLU A 160 10.01 -1.43 -5.79
C GLU A 160 10.88 -2.38 -4.93
N PRO A 161 11.29 -2.05 -3.69
CA PRO A 161 12.09 -2.96 -2.88
C PRO A 161 11.27 -4.03 -2.11
N ILE A 162 9.95 -4.04 -2.22
CA ILE A 162 9.08 -4.94 -1.44
C ILE A 162 8.73 -6.17 -2.28
N VAL A 163 9.12 -7.35 -1.79
CA VAL A 163 8.76 -8.63 -2.41
C VAL A 163 7.44 -9.13 -1.85
N TYR A 164 6.41 -9.16 -2.68
CA TYR A 164 5.08 -9.68 -2.33
C TYR A 164 4.30 -10.11 -3.58
N THR A 165 3.22 -10.86 -3.39
CA THR A 165 2.36 -11.32 -4.50
C THR A 165 1.31 -10.27 -4.82
N ARG A 166 1.45 -9.64 -5.98
CA ARG A 166 0.46 -8.72 -6.58
C ARG A 166 -0.66 -9.52 -7.27
N PRO A 167 -1.85 -8.92 -7.52
CA PRO A 167 -2.89 -9.59 -8.29
C PRO A 167 -2.40 -9.90 -9.70
N VAL A 168 -2.69 -11.11 -10.18
CA VAL A 168 -2.49 -11.48 -11.59
C VAL A 168 -3.73 -11.05 -12.36
N VAL A 169 -3.53 -10.32 -13.46
CA VAL A 169 -4.62 -9.81 -14.31
C VAL A 169 -4.51 -10.47 -15.68
N GLU A 170 -5.37 -11.45 -15.94
CA GLU A 170 -5.41 -12.24 -17.19
C GLU A 170 -6.59 -11.87 -18.10
N VAL A 171 -7.36 -10.86 -17.70
CA VAL A 171 -8.50 -10.34 -18.46
C VAL A 171 -8.06 -9.19 -19.37
N GLU A 172 -8.80 -9.01 -20.47
CA GLU A 172 -8.63 -7.83 -21.32
C GLU A 172 -9.10 -6.57 -20.57
N ALA A 173 -8.33 -5.48 -20.65
CA ALA A 173 -8.70 -4.23 -20.01
C ALA A 173 -9.90 -3.61 -20.75
N PRO A 174 -10.89 -3.06 -20.02
CA PRO A 174 -12.07 -2.50 -20.65
C PRO A 174 -11.77 -1.21 -21.41
N VAL A 175 -12.55 -0.93 -22.46
CA VAL A 175 -12.50 0.35 -23.17
C VAL A 175 -12.73 1.51 -22.19
N GLY A 176 -11.83 2.49 -22.25
CA GLY A 176 -11.82 3.67 -21.38
C GLY A 176 -10.87 3.57 -20.19
N TRP A 177 -10.26 2.40 -19.93
CA TRP A 177 -9.30 2.24 -18.83
C TRP A 177 -8.19 3.28 -18.91
N ILE A 178 -8.01 4.03 -17.81
CA ILE A 178 -7.07 5.15 -17.81
C ILE A 178 -5.63 4.72 -18.09
N GLY A 179 -5.23 3.51 -17.66
CA GLY A 179 -3.87 3.00 -17.89
C GLY A 179 -3.53 2.71 -19.36
N ALA A 180 -4.52 2.69 -20.26
CA ALA A 180 -4.29 2.60 -21.70
C ALA A 180 -3.95 3.95 -22.36
N ARG A 181 -4.13 5.07 -21.65
CA ARG A 181 -3.82 6.39 -22.19
C ARG A 181 -2.30 6.58 -22.23
N ALA A 182 -1.81 7.23 -23.29
CA ALA A 182 -0.37 7.41 -23.52
C ALA A 182 0.38 8.05 -22.36
N GLU A 183 -0.30 8.92 -21.61
CA GLU A 183 0.26 9.56 -20.43
C GLU A 183 0.56 8.58 -19.28
N PHE A 184 -0.12 7.44 -19.17
CA PHE A 184 0.12 6.41 -18.14
C PHE A 184 0.97 5.24 -18.63
N MET A 185 1.26 5.18 -19.94
CA MET A 185 2.21 4.22 -20.45
C MET A 185 3.62 4.63 -20.01
N VAL A 186 4.13 3.98 -18.96
CA VAL A 186 5.58 3.97 -18.74
C VAL A 186 6.23 3.42 -20.01
N PRO A 187 7.24 4.10 -20.60
CA PRO A 187 7.95 3.54 -21.73
C PRO A 187 8.48 2.18 -21.28
N ALA A 188 8.02 1.12 -21.94
CA ALA A 188 8.51 -0.23 -21.66
C ALA A 188 10.03 -0.19 -21.82
N VAL A 189 10.76 -0.32 -20.72
CA VAL A 189 12.17 -0.69 -20.78
C VAL A 189 12.16 -2.10 -21.33
N VAL A 190 12.34 -2.22 -22.65
CA VAL A 190 12.61 -3.49 -23.30
C VAL A 190 13.97 -3.94 -22.76
N VAL A 191 13.94 -4.73 -21.69
CA VAL A 191 15.09 -5.56 -21.34
C VAL A 191 15.16 -6.60 -22.43
N ALA A 192 15.97 -6.34 -23.45
CA ALA A 192 16.28 -7.33 -24.47
C ALA A 192 16.68 -8.64 -23.76
N PRO A 193 16.11 -9.80 -24.10
CA PRO A 193 16.54 -11.05 -23.52
C PRO A 193 18.03 -11.17 -23.79
N ARG A 194 18.81 -11.33 -22.71
CA ARG A 194 20.26 -11.57 -22.78
C ARG A 194 20.44 -12.78 -23.70
N ALA A 195 21.02 -12.57 -24.88
CA ALA A 195 21.29 -13.65 -25.82
C ALA A 195 22.18 -14.68 -25.10
N VAL A 196 21.61 -15.84 -24.80
CA VAL A 196 22.39 -16.99 -24.36
C VAL A 196 23.14 -17.46 -25.59
N ILE A 197 24.43 -17.09 -25.69
CA ILE A 197 25.34 -17.71 -26.64
C ILE A 197 25.49 -19.16 -26.17
N ALA A 198 24.76 -20.07 -26.79
CA ALA A 198 25.01 -21.49 -26.62
C ALA A 198 26.40 -21.80 -27.20
N PRO A 199 27.32 -22.44 -26.46
CA PRO A 199 28.57 -22.90 -27.04
C PRO A 199 28.27 -23.92 -28.15
N PRO A 200 29.03 -23.92 -29.25
CA PRO A 200 28.83 -24.89 -30.33
C PRO A 200 28.94 -26.30 -29.77
N ARG A 201 27.91 -27.13 -30.01
CA ARG A 201 27.97 -28.56 -29.73
C ARG A 201 29.16 -29.14 -30.50
N ALA A 202 30.14 -29.68 -29.78
CA ALA A 202 31.19 -30.48 -30.38
C ALA A 202 30.54 -31.69 -31.07
N GLY A 203 30.52 -31.68 -32.40
CA GLY A 203 30.07 -32.81 -33.18
C GLY A 203 31.06 -33.95 -33.03
N VAL A 204 30.64 -35.03 -32.35
CA VAL A 204 31.39 -36.29 -32.33
C VAL A 204 31.24 -36.93 -33.71
N THR A 205 32.31 -36.95 -34.51
CA THR A 205 32.37 -37.70 -35.76
C THR A 205 32.87 -39.11 -35.47
N VAL A 206 32.04 -40.12 -35.66
CA VAL A 206 32.45 -41.53 -35.58
C VAL A 206 32.97 -41.95 -36.95
N HIS A 207 34.26 -42.25 -37.05
CA HIS A 207 34.85 -42.87 -38.24
C HIS A 207 34.64 -44.39 -38.19
N VAL A 208 33.96 -44.94 -39.19
CA VAL A 208 33.89 -46.40 -39.41
C VAL A 208 34.91 -46.75 -40.50
N PRO A 209 35.97 -47.55 -40.21
CA PRO A 209 36.91 -47.99 -41.24
C PRO A 209 36.31 -49.11 -42.11
N VAL A 210 36.50 -49.02 -43.42
CA VAL A 210 36.13 -50.07 -44.39
C VAL A 210 37.31 -51.04 -44.53
N PRO A 211 37.09 -52.37 -44.42
CA PRO A 211 38.17 -53.36 -44.56
C PRO A 211 38.54 -53.56 -46.04
N SER A 212 39.83 -53.85 -46.27
CA SER A 212 40.46 -54.07 -47.58
C SER A 212 40.13 -55.44 -48.18
#